data_AF-R9KPV9-F1
#
_entry.id   AF-R9KPV9-F1
#
_cell.length_a   1.000
_cell.length_b   1.000
_cell.length_c   1.000
_cell.angle_alpha   90.00
_cell.angle_beta   90.00
_cell.angle_gamma   90.00
#
_symmetry.space_group_name_H-M   'P 1'
#
loop_
_entity.id
_entity.type
_entity.pdbx_description
1 polymer ?
#
loop_
_entity_poly.entity_id
_entity_poly.type
_entity_poly.pdbx_seq_one_letter_code
_entity_poly.pdbx_strand_id
1 'polypeptide(L)'
;MEQCMENLRHQLLRYMGRTGCSMKRMSQECGISIRELNYILDGKKKDIRLSTVVRISEGIRKPLPCLISEEESKKYENIMFIHKLHAEISGYVDKAGI
;
A
#
# COMPACT_ATOMS: atom_id res chain seq x y z
N MET A 1 11.25 -11.48 10.76
CA MET A 1 9.90 -11.79 10.24
C MET A 1 8.81 -11.02 10.98
N GLU A 2 8.80 -10.99 12.31
CA GLU A 2 7.76 -10.30 13.10
C GLU A 2 7.61 -8.81 12.72
N GLN A 3 8.71 -8.05 12.65
CA GLN A 3 8.68 -6.66 12.19
C GLN A 3 8.14 -6.49 10.75
N CYS A 4 8.43 -7.43 9.85
CA CYS A 4 7.94 -7.36 8.47
C CYS A 4 6.42 -7.57 8.41
N MET A 5 5.88 -8.49 9.22
CA MET A 5 4.44 -8.71 9.34
C MET A 5 3.73 -7.52 10.00
N GLU A 6 4.37 -6.92 11.01
CA GLU A 6 3.88 -5.69 11.64
C GLU A 6 3.79 -4.55 10.63
N ASN A 7 4.86 -4.33 9.87
CA ASN A 7 4.91 -3.31 8.82
C ASN A 7 3.83 -3.60 7.76
N LEU A 8 3.72 -4.84 7.28
CA LEU A 8 2.67 -5.23 6.33
C LEU A 8 1.29 -4.88 6.86
N ARG A 9 0.96 -5.29 8.08
CA ARG A 9 -0.32 -5.00 8.73
C ARG A 9 -0.59 -3.50 8.79
N HIS A 10 0.39 -2.73 9.25
CA HIS A 10 0.27 -1.27 9.36
C HIS A 10 0.00 -0.63 7.99
N GLN A 11 0.72 -1.06 6.95
CA GLN A 11 0.57 -0.54 5.60
C GLN A 11 -0.81 -0.86 5.00
N LEU A 12 -1.35 -2.06 5.27
CA LEU A 12 -2.70 -2.44 4.84
C LEU A 12 -3.78 -1.61 5.56
N LEU A 13 -3.65 -1.42 6.88
CA LEU A 13 -4.58 -0.58 7.64
C LEU A 13 -4.56 0.88 7.16
N ARG A 14 -3.38 1.44 6.87
CA ARG A 14 -3.26 2.78 6.27
C ARG A 14 -3.93 2.86 4.91
N TYR A 15 -3.72 1.86 4.05
CA TYR A 15 -4.37 1.83 2.73
C TYR A 15 -5.89 1.79 2.85
N MET A 16 -6.43 0.93 3.72
CA MET A 16 -7.88 0.85 3.97
C MET A 16 -8.42 2.17 4.54
N GLY A 17 -7.70 2.80 5.48
CA GLY A 17 -8.09 4.09 6.05
C GLY A 17 -8.10 5.22 5.03
N ARG A 18 -7.11 5.28 4.12
CA ARG A 18 -7.01 6.31 3.07
C ARG A 18 -8.05 6.15 1.96
N THR A 19 -8.40 4.90 1.62
CA THR A 19 -9.30 4.60 0.48
C THR A 19 -10.75 4.37 0.91
N GLY A 20 -11.01 4.13 2.20
CA GLY A 20 -12.30 3.67 2.69
C GLY A 20 -12.71 2.29 2.16
N CYS A 21 -11.76 1.50 1.62
CA CYS A 21 -12.11 0.23 1.01
C CYS A 21 -12.54 -0.81 2.06
N SER A 22 -13.60 -1.56 1.77
CA SER A 22 -14.03 -2.67 2.63
C SER A 22 -13.05 -3.85 2.54
N MET A 23 -13.01 -4.70 3.58
CA MET A 23 -12.22 -5.94 3.56
C MET A 23 -12.55 -6.82 2.33
N LYS A 24 -13.82 -6.88 1.94
CA LYS A 24 -14.26 -7.67 0.78
C LYS A 24 -13.62 -7.14 -0.51
N ARG A 25 -13.65 -5.82 -0.71
CA ARG A 25 -13.05 -5.18 -1.87
C ARG A 25 -11.53 -5.38 -1.89
N MET A 26 -10.87 -5.16 -0.74
CA MET A 26 -9.43 -5.35 -0.64
C MET A 26 -8.99 -6.79 -0.90
N SER A 27 -9.73 -7.78 -0.39
CA SER A 27 -9.51 -9.19 -0.68
C SER A 27 -9.56 -9.49 -2.19
N GLN A 28 -10.50 -8.88 -2.91
CA GLN A 28 -10.61 -9.00 -4.36
C GLN A 28 -9.45 -8.32 -5.09
N GLU A 29 -9.14 -7.07 -4.73
CA GLU A 29 -8.02 -6.30 -5.31
C GLU A 29 -6.68 -7.03 -5.13
N CYS A 30 -6.44 -7.58 -3.93
CA CYS A 30 -5.21 -8.28 -3.60
C CYS A 30 -5.20 -9.76 -4.03
N GLY A 31 -6.28 -10.32 -4.58
CA GLY A 31 -6.30 -11.73 -4.98
C GLY A 31 -6.01 -12.72 -3.84
N ILE A 32 -6.43 -12.40 -2.61
CA ILE A 32 -6.28 -13.24 -1.41
C ILE A 32 -7.63 -13.45 -0.74
N SER A 33 -7.80 -14.53 0.03
CA SER A 33 -9.08 -14.77 0.71
C SER A 33 -9.34 -13.73 1.80
N ILE A 34 -10.62 -13.42 2.05
CA ILE A 34 -11.03 -12.54 3.18
C ILE A 34 -10.50 -13.07 4.50
N ARG A 35 -10.50 -14.40 4.69
CA ARG A 35 -9.97 -15.04 5.91
C ARG A 35 -8.47 -14.80 6.07
N GLU A 36 -7.71 -14.93 4.99
CA GLU A 36 -6.28 -14.66 5.01
C GLU A 36 -5.98 -13.19 5.29
N LEU A 37 -6.69 -12.27 4.64
CA LEU A 37 -6.59 -10.85 4.92
C LEU A 37 -6.91 -10.55 6.39
N ASN A 38 -8.00 -11.10 6.92
CA ASN A 38 -8.38 -10.92 8.32
C ASN A 38 -7.30 -11.41 9.30
N TYR A 39 -6.69 -12.57 9.04
CA TYR A 39 -5.59 -13.06 9.89
C TYR A 39 -4.34 -12.19 9.84
N ILE A 40 -4.05 -11.53 8.71
CA ILE A 40 -2.96 -10.55 8.62
C ILE A 40 -3.32 -9.30 9.43
N LEU A 41 -4.53 -8.76 9.25
CA LEU A 41 -5.00 -7.55 9.92
C LEU A 41 -5.16 -7.72 11.44
N ASP A 42 -5.56 -8.89 11.90
CA ASP A 42 -5.67 -9.22 13.34
C ASP A 42 -4.31 -9.51 13.99
N GLY A 43 -3.22 -9.59 13.22
CA GLY A 43 -1.90 -10.02 13.73
C GLY A 43 -1.84 -11.50 14.13
N LYS A 44 -2.87 -12.29 13.79
CA LYS A 44 -2.93 -13.73 14.08
C LYS A 44 -2.02 -14.55 13.15
N LYS A 45 -1.64 -14.00 12.00
CA LYS A 45 -0.76 -14.64 11.02
C LYS A 45 0.71 -14.34 11.34
N LYS A 46 1.46 -15.36 11.75
CA LYS A 46 2.89 -15.25 12.09
C LYS A 46 3.84 -15.39 10.89
N ASP A 47 3.35 -16.01 9.82
CA ASP A 47 4.12 -16.25 8.60
C ASP A 47 3.22 -16.11 7.37
N ILE A 48 3.81 -15.68 6.26
CA ILE A 48 3.13 -15.42 4.99
C ILE A 48 4.04 -15.79 3.82
N ARG A 49 3.47 -16.45 2.81
CA ARG A 49 4.23 -16.74 1.59
C ARG A 49 4.57 -15.44 0.87
N LEU A 50 5.78 -15.35 0.34
CA LEU A 50 6.21 -14.21 -0.49
C LEU A 50 5.22 -13.96 -1.64
N SER A 51 4.69 -15.01 -2.26
CA SER A 51 3.67 -14.91 -3.31
C SER A 51 2.42 -14.15 -2.86
N THR A 52 2.00 -14.30 -1.61
CA THR A 52 0.86 -13.58 -1.05
C THR A 52 1.19 -12.11 -0.87
N VAL A 53 2.41 -11.78 -0.40
CA VAL A 53 2.87 -10.39 -0.28
C VAL A 53 2.97 -9.71 -1.65
N VAL A 54 3.42 -10.43 -2.68
CA VAL A 54 3.45 -9.94 -4.07
C VAL A 54 2.04 -9.61 -4.56
N ARG A 55 1.06 -10.50 -4.37
CA ARG A 55 -0.33 -10.21 -4.77
C ARG A 55 -0.92 -9.01 -4.04
N ILE A 56 -0.60 -8.84 -2.75
CA ILE A 56 -1.00 -7.67 -1.98
C ILE A 56 -0.37 -6.39 -2.57
N SER A 57 0.92 -6.44 -2.89
CA SER A 57 1.66 -5.33 -3.53
C SER A 57 1.03 -4.89 -4.84
N GLU A 58 0.67 -5.85 -5.69
CA GLU A 58 -0.02 -5.62 -6.96
C GLU A 58 -1.42 -5.03 -6.72
N GLY A 59 -2.20 -5.62 -5.82
CA GLY A 59 -3.58 -5.21 -5.54
C GLY A 59 -3.70 -3.78 -5.03
N ILE A 60 -2.82 -3.37 -4.12
CA ILE A 60 -2.82 -2.01 -3.58
C ILE A 60 -1.94 -1.04 -4.38
N ARG A 61 -1.33 -1.51 -5.47
CA ARG A 61 -0.42 -0.76 -6.35
C ARG A 61 0.71 -0.04 -5.60
N LYS A 62 1.34 -0.76 -4.67
CA LYS A 62 2.45 -0.25 -3.86
C LYS A 62 3.63 -1.21 -3.95
N PRO A 63 4.87 -0.75 -4.19
CA PRO A 63 6.03 -1.63 -4.30
C PRO A 63 6.22 -2.51 -3.07
N LEU A 64 6.64 -3.76 -3.28
CA LEU A 64 6.80 -4.76 -2.22
C LEU A 64 7.71 -4.28 -1.06
N PRO A 65 8.88 -3.64 -1.29
CA PRO A 65 9.71 -3.14 -0.19
C PRO A 65 8.96 -2.17 0.72
N CYS A 66 8.07 -1.35 0.15
CA CYS A 66 7.26 -0.39 0.88
C CYS A 66 6.14 -1.03 1.71
N LEU A 67 5.86 -2.32 1.53
CA LEU A 67 4.92 -3.07 2.39
C LEU A 67 5.59 -3.57 3.67
N ILE A 68 6.88 -3.91 3.59
CA ILE A 68 7.59 -4.60 4.67
C ILE A 68 8.63 -3.73 5.37
N SER A 69 8.90 -2.51 4.85
CA SER A 69 9.80 -1.51 5.44
C SER A 69 9.10 -0.15 5.52
N GLU A 70 9.02 0.38 6.75
CA GLU A 70 8.46 1.72 7.00
C GLU A 70 9.33 2.82 6.38
N GLU A 71 10.65 2.63 6.36
CA GLU A 71 11.60 3.55 5.73
C GLU A 71 11.34 3.65 4.23
N GLU A 72 11.25 2.51 3.54
CA GLU A 72 10.97 2.46 2.10
C GLU A 72 9.57 2.98 1.79
N SER A 73 8.59 2.74 2.67
CA SER A 73 7.27 3.34 2.55
C SER A 73 7.31 4.87 2.60
N LYS A 74 8.05 5.45 3.55
CA LYS A 74 8.17 6.91 3.69
C LYS A 74 8.87 7.53 2.48
N LYS A 75 9.97 6.94 2.02
CA LYS A 75 10.66 7.38 0.80
C LYS A 75 9.71 7.38 -0.41
N TYR A 76 8.97 6.30 -0.60
CA TYR A 76 8.00 6.19 -1.69
C TYR A 76 6.89 7.25 -1.60
N GLU A 77 6.32 7.48 -0.42
CA GLU A 77 5.28 8.49 -0.23
C GLU A 77 5.79 9.91 -0.54
N ASN A 78 7.03 10.23 -0.16
CA ASN A 78 7.67 11.50 -0.50
C ASN A 78 7.85 11.67 -2.01
N ILE A 79 8.33 10.63 -2.71
CA ILE A 79 8.50 10.65 -4.18
C ILE A 79 7.14 10.86 -4.88
N MET A 80 6.11 10.12 -4.45
CA MET A 80 4.77 10.25 -5.00
C MET A 80 4.17 11.64 -4.76
N PHE A 81 4.43 12.24 -3.61
CA PHE A 81 4.01 13.60 -3.31
C PHE A 81 4.71 14.62 -4.22
N ILE A 82 6.03 14.49 -4.41
CA ILE A 82 6.81 15.37 -5.31
C ILE A 82 6.27 15.26 -6.75
N HIS A 83 6.02 14.05 -7.26
CA HIS A 83 5.44 13.86 -8.58
C HIS A 83 4.06 14.51 -8.73
N LYS A 84 3.22 14.42 -7.69
CA LYS A 84 1.90 15.08 -7.68
C LYS A 84 2.04 16.60 -7.75
N LEU A 85 2.92 17.19 -6.92
CA LEU A 85 3.18 18.63 -6.94
C LEU A 85 3.71 19.09 -8.30
N HIS A 86 4.65 18.34 -8.89
CA HIS A 86 5.18 18.66 -10.21
C HIS A 86 4.08 18.66 -11.28
N ALA A 87 3.20 17.65 -11.29
CA ALA A 87 2.08 17.57 -12.22
C ALA A 87 1.09 18.74 -12.06
N GLU A 88 0.81 19.15 -10.81
CA GLU A 88 -0.04 20.32 -10.54
C GLU A 88 0.62 21.61 -11.05
N ILE A 89 1.90 21.83 -10.76
CA ILE A 89 2.66 23.02 -11.21
C ILE A 89 2.70 23.09 -12.74
N SER A 90 3.06 22.00 -13.43
CA SER A 90 3.05 21.94 -14.90
C SER A 90 1.69 22.30 -15.47
N GLY A 91 0.61 21.77 -14.89
CA GLY A 91 -0.75 22.11 -15.31
C GLY A 91 -1.16 23.57 -15.09
N TYR A 92 -0.53 24.29 -14.15
CA TYR A 92 -0.72 25.75 -13.99
C TYR A 92 0.07 26.55 -15.03
N VAL A 93 1.30 26.15 -15.34
CA VAL A 93 2.13 26.81 -16.36
C VAL A 93 1.45 26.73 -17.72
N ASP A 94 0.96 25.54 -18.10
CA ASP A 94 0.26 25.32 -19.37
C ASP A 94 -1.02 26.17 -19.49
N LYS A 95 -1.75 26.36 -18.38
CA LYS A 95 -2.99 27.18 -18.34
C LYS A 95 -2.70 28.68 -18.32
N ALA A 96 -1.54 29.09 -17.82
CA ALA A 96 -1.12 30.49 -17.77
C ALA A 96 -0.56 31.00 -19.11
N GLY A 97 -0.31 30.10 -20.08
CA GLY A 97 0.19 30.46 -21.40
C GLY A 97 1.63 30.99 -21.41
N ILE A 98 2.43 30.60 -20.41
CA ILE A 98 3.88 30.86 -20.34
C ILE A 98 4.63 29.70 -21.00
#